data_AF-A0A2V2X9I7-F1
#
_entry.id   AF-A0A2V2X9I7-F1
#
_cell.length_a   1.000
_cell.length_b   1.000
_cell.length_c   1.000
_cell.angle_alpha   90.00
_cell.angle_beta   90.00
_cell.angle_gamma   90.00
#
_symmetry.space_group_name_H-M   'P 1'
#
loop_
_entity.id
_entity.type
_entity.pdbx_description
1 polymer ?
#
loop_
_entity_poly.entity_id
_entity_poly.type
_entity_poly.pdbx_seq_one_letter_code
_entity_poly.pdbx_strand_id
1 'polypeptide(L)'
;MKMLMRGGDVKKVIFFASHSRNTEIYTLAGNFLQSQNWHTDSNIYKHIVLFYTKAKAFSNLISFIDAFAQLQIDENRNYYEAWCALNECVQVLERNRDAVYGGSSIMAKEEGLRTRRDIVQQVVMALKLLVDSASDDKKAKELIAVCSDLIKRSRPNHQDSANVLAAIRIGDVFALLVRYYYENARSAKDAMRVMESMLKHAVQPRFFVERDLLEAVCAANGRNVAEFLVEDAAAASAKGKGGNHESIEEEVAGL
;
A
#
# COMPACT_ATOMS: atom_id res chain seq x y z
N MET A 1 6.47 30.40 15.58
CA MET A 1 6.14 29.10 14.94
C MET A 1 5.30 28.19 15.82
N LYS A 2 5.76 27.75 17.00
CA LYS A 2 5.01 26.81 17.88
C LYS A 2 3.56 27.24 18.21
N MET A 3 3.34 28.53 18.47
CA MET A 3 1.99 29.08 18.69
C MET A 3 1.12 29.11 17.43
N LEU A 4 1.70 29.34 16.24
CA LEU A 4 0.97 29.33 14.97
C LEU A 4 0.46 27.92 14.62
N MET A 5 1.29 26.90 14.85
CA MET A 5 0.90 25.50 14.64
C MET A 5 -0.14 25.03 15.65
N ARG A 6 -0.07 25.49 16.91
CA ARG A 6 -1.15 25.27 17.90
C ARG A 6 -2.48 25.90 17.47
N GLY A 7 -2.43 26.99 16.72
CA GLY A 7 -3.61 27.60 16.10
C GLY A 7 -4.15 26.88 14.87
N GLY A 8 -3.47 25.83 14.37
CA GLY A 8 -3.95 24.97 13.28
C GLY A 8 -4.04 25.60 11.89
N ASP A 9 -3.60 26.85 11.71
CA ASP A 9 -3.74 27.56 10.44
C ASP A 9 -2.64 27.16 9.43
N VAL A 10 -2.96 26.17 8.59
CA VAL A 10 -2.09 25.63 7.54
C VAL A 10 -1.54 26.72 6.61
N LYS A 11 -2.39 27.66 6.19
CA LYS A 11 -1.99 28.73 5.24
C LYS A 11 -0.98 29.66 5.87
N LYS A 12 -1.19 30.07 7.13
CA LYS A 12 -0.24 30.91 7.86
C LYS A 12 1.07 30.18 8.14
N VAL A 13 1.02 28.90 8.46
CA VAL A 13 2.21 28.06 8.65
C VAL A 13 3.03 27.99 7.36
N ILE A 14 2.40 27.69 6.23
CA ILE A 14 3.06 27.67 4.91
C ILE A 14 3.67 29.04 4.58
N PHE A 15 2.91 30.12 4.75
CA PHE A 15 3.37 31.47 4.46
C PHE A 15 4.61 31.84 5.31
N PHE A 16 4.53 31.65 6.63
CA PHE A 16 5.62 31.96 7.54
C PHE A 16 6.87 31.12 7.24
N ALA A 17 6.71 29.80 7.08
CA ALA A 17 7.83 28.91 6.79
C ALA A 17 8.52 29.30 5.48
N SER A 18 7.76 29.59 4.42
CA SER A 18 8.28 29.98 3.11
C SER A 18 9.18 31.22 3.13
N HIS A 19 8.96 32.15 4.06
CA HIS A 19 9.74 33.38 4.22
C HIS A 19 10.82 33.31 5.29
N SER A 20 10.84 32.24 6.10
CA SER A 20 11.71 32.15 7.29
C SER A 20 13.20 31.94 6.98
N ARG A 21 13.54 31.39 5.80
CA ARG A 21 14.91 31.03 5.38
C ARG A 21 15.71 30.25 6.45
N ASN A 22 15.03 29.47 7.29
CA ASN A 22 15.63 28.73 8.39
C ASN A 22 15.28 27.24 8.27
N THR A 23 16.30 26.38 8.30
CA THR A 23 16.19 24.93 8.15
C THR A 23 15.35 24.28 9.23
N GLU A 24 15.47 24.72 10.49
CA GLU A 24 14.66 24.21 11.60
C GLU A 24 13.18 24.55 11.42
N ILE A 25 12.88 25.77 10.94
CA ILE A 25 11.50 26.20 10.67
C ILE A 25 10.91 25.38 9.52
N TYR A 26 11.69 25.08 8.48
CA TYR A 26 11.26 24.20 7.40
C TYR A 26 10.96 22.78 7.91
N THR A 27 11.86 22.16 8.68
CA THR A 27 11.61 20.82 9.26
C THR A 27 10.36 20.81 10.13
N LEU A 28 10.19 21.83 10.97
CA LEU A 28 9.05 21.95 11.87
C LEU A 28 7.72 22.14 11.11
N ALA A 29 7.74 22.96 10.04
CA ALA A 29 6.60 23.13 9.16
C ALA A 29 6.24 21.83 8.43
N GLY A 30 7.23 21.11 7.88
CA GLY A 30 7.03 19.81 7.24
C GLY A 30 6.37 18.82 8.20
N ASN A 31 6.89 18.69 9.44
CA ASN A 31 6.34 17.79 10.45
C ASN A 31 4.90 18.14 10.82
N PHE A 32 4.59 19.44 10.95
CA PHE A 32 3.22 19.88 11.19
C PHE A 32 2.30 19.51 10.02
N LEU A 33 2.72 19.78 8.77
CA LEU A 33 1.92 19.50 7.59
C LEU A 33 1.66 17.99 7.37
N GLN A 34 2.56 17.10 7.80
CA GLN A 34 2.32 15.64 7.77
C GLN A 34 1.13 15.22 8.64
N SER A 35 0.82 15.97 9.70
CA SER A 35 -0.34 15.71 10.57
C SER A 35 -1.67 16.28 10.01
N GLN A 36 -1.62 16.93 8.85
CA GLN A 36 -2.78 17.51 8.17
C GLN A 36 -3.24 16.60 7.03
N ASN A 37 -4.36 16.94 6.37
CA ASN A 37 -4.98 16.13 5.32
C ASN A 37 -4.26 16.25 3.96
N TRP A 38 -2.97 15.89 3.91
CA TRP A 38 -2.14 15.97 2.70
C TRP A 38 -2.59 15.02 1.58
N HIS A 39 -3.35 13.97 1.89
CA HIS A 39 -3.90 13.04 0.91
C HIS A 39 -5.03 13.65 0.07
N THR A 40 -5.74 14.66 0.60
CA THR A 40 -6.81 15.39 -0.12
C THR A 40 -6.36 16.72 -0.69
N ASP A 41 -5.29 17.32 -0.14
CA ASP A 41 -4.80 18.62 -0.57
C ASP A 41 -3.36 18.54 -1.13
N SER A 42 -3.27 18.56 -2.47
CA SER A 42 -2.01 18.58 -3.20
C SER A 42 -1.11 19.76 -2.82
N ASN A 43 -1.68 20.88 -2.35
CA ASN A 43 -0.90 22.02 -1.90
C ASN A 43 -0.10 21.68 -0.63
N ILE A 44 -0.70 20.95 0.32
CA ILE A 44 -0.01 20.50 1.54
C ILE A 44 1.13 19.54 1.16
N TYR A 45 0.86 18.56 0.31
CA TYR A 45 1.88 17.61 -0.19
C TYR A 45 3.10 18.34 -0.78
N LYS A 46 2.87 19.28 -1.72
CA LYS A 46 3.94 20.05 -2.37
C LYS A 46 4.79 20.84 -1.37
N HIS A 47 4.15 21.40 -0.35
CA HIS A 47 4.86 22.16 0.68
C HIS A 47 5.64 21.28 1.66
N ILE A 48 5.17 20.05 1.96
CA ILE A 48 5.95 19.08 2.74
C ILE A 48 7.25 18.74 2.00
N VAL A 49 7.15 18.36 0.72
CA VAL A 49 8.31 18.06 -0.13
C VAL A 49 9.26 19.25 -0.20
N LEU A 50 8.72 20.46 -0.46
CA LEU A 50 9.50 21.69 -0.54
C LEU A 50 10.25 21.99 0.76
N PHE A 51 9.59 21.90 1.92
CA PHE A 51 10.19 22.25 3.19
C PHE A 51 11.24 21.23 3.62
N TYR A 52 11.01 19.92 3.48
CA TYR A 52 12.07 18.96 3.79
C TYR A 52 13.28 19.07 2.85
N THR A 53 13.04 19.34 1.57
CA THR A 53 14.13 19.59 0.62
C THR A 53 14.95 20.82 1.01
N LYS A 54 14.29 21.94 1.32
CA LYS A 54 14.95 23.18 1.78
C LYS A 54 15.67 23.01 3.12
N ALA A 55 15.14 22.17 4.00
CA ALA A 55 15.77 21.84 5.28
C ALA A 55 16.95 20.87 5.16
N LYS A 56 17.12 20.21 3.99
CA LYS A 56 17.98 19.03 3.82
C LYS A 56 17.64 17.89 4.78
N ALA A 57 16.38 17.80 5.21
CA ALA A 57 15.87 16.76 6.09
C ALA A 57 15.45 15.52 5.27
N PHE A 58 16.41 14.93 4.56
CA PHE A 58 16.16 13.88 3.56
C PHE A 58 15.54 12.62 4.17
N SER A 59 15.91 12.24 5.40
CA SER A 59 15.29 11.12 6.11
C SER A 59 13.78 11.32 6.31
N ASN A 60 13.35 12.54 6.65
CA ASN A 60 11.94 12.89 6.80
C ASN A 60 11.24 12.92 5.43
N LEU A 61 11.91 13.46 4.40
CA LEU A 61 11.40 13.47 3.03
C LEU A 61 11.12 12.06 2.51
N ILE A 62 12.11 11.16 2.63
CA ILE A 62 11.99 9.75 2.20
C ILE A 62 10.85 9.07 2.97
N SER A 63 10.78 9.25 4.29
CA SER A 63 9.70 8.67 5.09
C SER A 63 8.31 9.16 4.66
N PHE A 64 8.19 10.42 4.25
CA PHE A 64 6.93 10.98 3.78
C PHE A 64 6.54 10.43 2.39
N ILE A 65 7.49 10.40 1.45
CA ILE A 65 7.26 9.87 0.10
C ILE A 65 6.95 8.36 0.15
N ASP A 66 7.59 7.62 1.05
CA ASP A 66 7.34 6.19 1.27
C ASP A 66 5.92 5.93 1.82
N ALA A 67 5.44 6.79 2.73
CA ALA A 67 4.05 6.77 3.21
C ALA A 67 3.06 7.14 2.11
N PHE A 68 3.40 8.09 1.23
CA PHE A 68 2.62 8.40 0.04
C PHE A 68 2.54 7.20 -0.90
N ALA A 69 3.64 6.48 -1.14
CA ALA A 69 3.63 5.25 -1.94
C ALA A 69 2.73 4.16 -1.32
N GLN A 70 2.74 4.00 0.00
CA GLN A 70 1.85 3.06 0.69
C GLN A 70 0.37 3.45 0.51
N LEU A 71 0.03 4.74 0.69
CA LEU A 71 -1.33 5.24 0.46
C LEU A 71 -1.81 4.94 -0.98
N GLN A 72 -0.95 5.15 -1.97
CA GLN A 72 -1.29 4.88 -3.36
C GLN A 72 -1.59 3.40 -3.62
N ILE A 73 -0.91 2.49 -2.94
CA ILE A 73 -1.15 1.04 -3.05
C ILE A 73 -2.44 0.64 -2.32
N ASP A 74 -2.61 1.10 -1.08
CA ASP A 74 -3.69 0.64 -0.22
C ASP A 74 -5.04 1.24 -0.56
N GLU A 75 -5.09 2.56 -0.74
CA GLU A 75 -6.35 3.29 -0.95
C GLU A 75 -6.68 3.45 -2.43
N ASN A 76 -5.68 3.85 -3.23
CA ASN A 76 -5.92 4.23 -4.63
C ASN A 76 -5.68 3.08 -5.62
N ARG A 77 -5.02 1.99 -5.18
CA ARG A 77 -4.50 0.90 -6.02
C ARG A 77 -3.70 1.40 -7.24
N ASN A 78 -3.06 2.56 -7.12
CA ASN A 78 -2.29 3.19 -8.17
C ASN A 78 -0.80 2.81 -8.04
N TYR A 79 -0.46 1.63 -8.54
CA TYR A 79 0.90 1.09 -8.50
C TYR A 79 1.91 1.93 -9.30
N TYR A 80 1.47 2.69 -10.32
CA TYR A 80 2.37 3.54 -11.10
C TYR A 80 2.86 4.75 -10.29
N GLU A 81 1.94 5.47 -9.63
CA GLU A 81 2.32 6.57 -8.75
C GLU A 81 3.15 6.08 -7.56
N ALA A 82 2.80 4.91 -6.99
CA ALA A 82 3.60 4.29 -5.94
C ALA A 82 5.02 3.95 -6.39
N TRP A 83 5.19 3.39 -7.59
CA TRP A 83 6.50 3.10 -8.15
C TRP A 83 7.32 4.37 -8.38
N CYS A 84 6.72 5.42 -8.95
CA CYS A 84 7.37 6.72 -9.15
C CYS A 84 7.88 7.29 -7.82
N ALA A 85 7.06 7.26 -6.77
CA ALA A 85 7.42 7.72 -5.43
C ALA A 85 8.56 6.88 -4.82
N LEU A 86 8.50 5.56 -4.91
CA LEU A 86 9.58 4.68 -4.43
C LEU A 86 10.88 4.90 -5.19
N ASN A 87 10.80 5.13 -6.50
CA ASN A 87 11.96 5.47 -7.32
C ASN A 87 12.56 6.82 -6.91
N GLU A 88 11.73 7.81 -6.57
CA GLU A 88 12.19 9.09 -6.02
C GLU A 88 12.90 8.89 -4.67
N CYS A 89 12.35 8.07 -3.76
CA CYS A 89 13.00 7.72 -2.49
C CYS A 89 14.42 7.17 -2.70
N VAL A 90 14.58 6.21 -3.61
CA VAL A 90 15.89 5.61 -3.92
C VAL A 90 16.84 6.66 -4.50
N GLN A 91 16.38 7.52 -5.40
CA GLN A 91 17.21 8.57 -5.98
C GLN A 91 17.63 9.63 -4.95
N VAL A 92 16.74 10.02 -4.03
CA VAL A 92 17.06 10.95 -2.95
C VAL A 92 18.12 10.35 -2.02
N LEU A 93 18.02 9.06 -1.71
CA LEU A 93 19.03 8.32 -0.94
C LEU A 93 20.38 8.30 -1.65
N GLU A 94 20.42 7.92 -2.93
CA GLU A 94 21.66 7.82 -3.71
C GLU A 94 22.38 9.16 -3.87
N ARG A 95 21.63 10.26 -4.02
CA ARG A 95 22.22 11.60 -4.20
C ARG A 95 22.66 12.23 -2.88
N ASN A 96 22.06 11.84 -1.76
CA ASN A 96 22.28 12.49 -0.46
C ASN A 96 22.83 11.50 0.58
N ARG A 97 23.55 10.49 0.10
CA ARG A 97 24.21 9.44 0.88
C ARG A 97 24.80 10.00 2.18
N ASP A 98 25.77 10.89 2.09
CA ASP A 98 26.48 11.41 3.29
C ASP A 98 25.59 12.20 4.25
N ALA A 99 24.52 12.85 3.76
CA ALA A 99 23.58 13.62 4.59
C ALA A 99 22.52 12.72 5.25
N VAL A 100 22.27 11.53 4.69
CA VAL A 100 21.36 10.53 5.25
C VAL A 100 22.12 9.57 6.15
N TYR A 101 23.37 9.23 5.83
CA TYR A 101 24.16 8.20 6.52
C TYR A 101 24.86 8.69 7.79
N GLY A 102 24.30 8.31 8.93
CA GLY A 102 24.97 8.30 10.23
C GLY A 102 25.24 6.91 10.81
N GLY A 103 25.12 5.81 10.03
CA GLY A 103 25.38 4.44 10.51
C GLY A 103 24.83 3.27 9.66
N SER A 104 25.16 2.03 10.07
CA SER A 104 24.89 0.75 9.37
C SER A 104 23.40 0.41 9.14
N SER A 105 22.50 0.84 10.05
CA SER A 105 21.06 0.60 9.98
C SER A 105 20.37 1.17 8.72
N ILE A 106 21.03 2.10 8.01
CA ILE A 106 20.43 2.82 6.89
C ILE A 106 20.65 2.07 5.56
N MET A 107 21.73 1.27 5.43
CA MET A 107 21.95 0.42 4.25
C MET A 107 20.85 -0.64 4.10
N ALA A 108 20.40 -1.24 5.21
CA ALA A 108 19.27 -2.17 5.21
C ALA A 108 17.95 -1.51 4.77
N LYS A 109 17.74 -0.24 5.16
CA LYS A 109 16.55 0.54 4.76
C LYS A 109 16.59 0.90 3.27
N GLU A 110 17.77 1.23 2.74
CA GLU A 110 17.97 1.47 1.31
C GLU A 110 17.68 0.21 0.49
N GLU A 111 18.23 -0.94 0.89
CA GLU A 111 17.99 -2.22 0.21
C GLU A 111 16.51 -2.62 0.27
N GLY A 112 15.85 -2.37 1.41
CA GLY A 112 14.41 -2.57 1.55
C GLY A 112 13.59 -1.70 0.58
N LEU A 113 13.95 -0.42 0.40
CA LEU A 113 13.29 0.47 -0.55
C LEU A 113 13.53 0.07 -2.00
N ARG A 114 14.75 -0.37 -2.35
CA ARG A 114 15.06 -0.91 -3.69
C ARG A 114 14.25 -2.16 -3.99
N THR A 115 14.24 -3.11 -3.05
CA THR A 115 13.45 -4.34 -3.16
C THR A 115 11.97 -4.02 -3.34
N ARG A 116 11.43 -3.12 -2.51
CA ARG A 116 10.02 -2.71 -2.57
C ARG A 116 9.70 -2.05 -3.93
N ARG A 117 10.52 -1.11 -4.40
CA ARG A 117 10.40 -0.48 -5.71
C ARG A 117 10.35 -1.53 -6.83
N ASP A 118 11.25 -2.51 -6.81
CA ASP A 118 11.37 -3.51 -7.87
C ASP A 118 10.16 -4.46 -7.90
N ILE A 119 9.61 -4.81 -6.73
CA ILE A 119 8.38 -5.61 -6.65
C ILE A 119 7.18 -4.82 -7.18
N VAL A 120 7.03 -3.55 -6.78
CA VAL A 120 5.96 -2.66 -7.29
C VAL A 120 6.09 -2.45 -8.79
N GLN A 121 7.32 -2.32 -9.32
CA GLN A 121 7.58 -2.20 -10.75
C GLN A 121 7.04 -3.40 -11.55
N GLN A 122 7.11 -4.61 -10.98
CA GLN A 122 6.57 -5.80 -11.64
C GLN A 122 5.04 -5.75 -11.77
N VAL A 123 4.35 -5.16 -10.79
CA VAL A 123 2.89 -4.94 -10.90
C VAL A 123 2.58 -3.89 -11.96
N VAL A 124 3.35 -2.79 -12.01
CA VAL A 124 3.22 -1.78 -13.09
C VAL A 124 3.43 -2.41 -14.47
N MET A 125 4.44 -3.26 -14.60
CA MET A 125 4.70 -4.01 -15.83
C MET A 125 3.53 -4.94 -16.17
N ALA A 126 2.99 -5.68 -15.20
CA ALA A 126 1.83 -6.54 -15.39
C ALA A 126 0.58 -5.74 -15.84
N LEU A 127 0.32 -4.56 -15.26
CA LEU A 127 -0.78 -3.69 -15.68
C LEU A 127 -0.63 -3.25 -17.14
N LYS A 128 0.59 -2.90 -17.58
CA LYS A 128 0.85 -2.57 -18.98
C LYS A 128 0.65 -3.77 -19.89
N LEU A 129 1.20 -4.93 -19.51
CA LEU A 129 1.07 -6.18 -20.25
C LEU A 129 -0.39 -6.65 -20.37
N LEU A 130 -1.24 -6.36 -19.37
CA LEU A 130 -2.68 -6.63 -19.46
C LEU A 130 -3.31 -5.90 -20.65
N VAL A 131 -3.01 -4.62 -20.84
CA VAL A 131 -3.52 -3.83 -21.98
C VAL A 131 -3.04 -4.43 -23.31
N ASP A 132 -1.75 -4.78 -23.40
CA ASP A 132 -1.14 -5.29 -24.62
C ASP A 132 -1.56 -6.75 -24.94
N SER A 133 -1.95 -7.53 -23.92
CA SER A 133 -2.27 -8.96 -24.05
C SER A 133 -3.57 -9.27 -24.80
N ALA A 134 -4.42 -8.28 -25.06
CA ALA A 134 -5.65 -8.48 -25.83
C ALA A 134 -5.37 -8.77 -27.32
N SER A 135 -4.17 -8.46 -27.83
CA SER A 135 -3.81 -8.63 -29.24
C SER A 135 -2.50 -9.39 -29.47
N ASP A 136 -1.78 -9.75 -28.40
CA ASP A 136 -0.50 -10.45 -28.50
C ASP A 136 -0.36 -11.58 -27.44
N ASP A 137 -0.40 -12.82 -27.91
CA ASP A 137 -0.22 -14.03 -27.11
C ASP A 137 1.12 -14.09 -26.36
N LYS A 138 2.17 -13.46 -26.89
CA LYS A 138 3.47 -13.40 -26.19
C LYS A 138 3.37 -12.50 -24.97
N LYS A 139 2.71 -11.35 -25.10
CA LYS A 139 2.45 -10.42 -23.99
C LYS A 139 1.53 -11.06 -22.95
N ALA A 140 0.56 -11.83 -23.40
CA ALA A 140 -0.30 -12.63 -22.55
C ALA A 140 0.50 -13.66 -21.70
N LYS A 141 1.45 -14.39 -22.32
CA LYS A 141 2.33 -15.32 -21.59
C LYS A 141 3.25 -14.61 -20.60
N GLU A 142 3.79 -13.46 -20.98
CA GLU A 142 4.63 -12.62 -20.13
C GLU A 142 3.86 -12.13 -18.89
N LEU A 143 2.63 -11.66 -19.08
CA LEU A 143 1.72 -11.26 -18.01
C LEU A 143 1.51 -12.38 -16.99
N ILE A 144 1.11 -13.56 -17.48
CA ILE A 144 0.86 -14.73 -16.64
C ILE A 144 2.13 -15.11 -15.87
N ALA A 145 3.29 -15.07 -16.51
CA ALA A 145 4.57 -15.41 -15.89
C ALA A 145 4.89 -14.45 -14.72
N VAL A 146 4.75 -13.14 -14.93
CA VAL A 146 5.01 -12.10 -13.92
C VAL A 146 4.07 -12.25 -12.73
N CYS A 147 2.75 -12.35 -12.97
CA CYS A 147 1.78 -12.51 -11.89
C CYS A 147 1.97 -13.82 -11.14
N SER A 148 2.22 -14.92 -11.86
CA SER A 148 2.46 -16.23 -11.25
C SER A 148 3.72 -16.26 -10.39
N ASP A 149 4.77 -15.56 -10.81
CA ASP A 149 6.00 -15.44 -10.05
C ASP A 149 5.79 -14.64 -8.75
N LEU A 150 5.09 -13.50 -8.81
CA LEU A 150 4.72 -12.73 -7.61
C LEU A 150 3.89 -13.56 -6.62
N ILE A 151 2.90 -14.32 -7.11
CA ILE A 151 2.07 -15.22 -6.28
C ILE A 151 2.89 -16.36 -5.67
N LYS A 152 3.86 -16.91 -6.39
CA LYS A 152 4.76 -17.95 -5.83
C LYS A 152 5.65 -17.36 -4.74
N ARG A 153 6.22 -16.18 -4.98
CA ARG A 153 7.11 -15.49 -4.04
C ARG A 153 6.38 -14.97 -2.80
N SER A 154 5.08 -14.74 -2.87
CA SER A 154 4.26 -14.31 -1.72
C SER A 154 3.84 -15.44 -0.78
N ARG A 155 4.20 -16.70 -1.06
CA ARG A 155 3.80 -17.84 -0.23
C ARG A 155 4.57 -17.85 1.09
N PRO A 156 3.95 -18.23 2.23
CA PRO A 156 4.61 -18.19 3.55
C PRO A 156 5.98 -18.89 3.63
N ASN A 157 6.18 -19.96 2.85
CA ASN A 157 7.43 -20.74 2.87
C ASN A 157 8.52 -20.17 1.92
N HIS A 158 8.24 -19.10 1.18
CA HIS A 158 9.18 -18.49 0.26
C HIS A 158 10.02 -17.41 0.97
N GLN A 159 11.33 -17.36 0.69
CA GLN A 159 12.24 -16.39 1.33
C GLN A 159 11.82 -14.92 1.09
N ASP A 160 11.26 -14.62 -0.09
CA ASP A 160 10.82 -13.27 -0.45
C ASP A 160 9.41 -12.92 0.05
N SER A 161 8.74 -13.83 0.76
CA SER A 161 7.33 -13.66 1.16
C SER A 161 7.09 -12.38 1.92
N ALA A 162 7.92 -12.10 2.93
CA ALA A 162 7.81 -10.88 3.72
C ALA A 162 7.98 -9.62 2.85
N ASN A 163 8.91 -9.63 1.91
CA ASN A 163 9.17 -8.50 1.02
C ASN A 163 8.00 -8.27 0.06
N VAL A 164 7.44 -9.33 -0.53
CA VAL A 164 6.31 -9.23 -1.45
C VAL A 164 5.06 -8.75 -0.73
N LEU A 165 4.74 -9.33 0.43
CA LEU A 165 3.56 -8.95 1.21
C LEU A 165 3.64 -7.53 1.80
N ALA A 166 4.86 -7.05 2.09
CA ALA A 166 5.08 -5.65 2.50
C ALA A 166 5.03 -4.67 1.31
N ALA A 167 5.37 -5.12 0.10
CA ALA A 167 5.47 -4.26 -1.07
C ALA A 167 4.14 -4.06 -1.80
N ILE A 168 3.29 -5.09 -1.87
CA ILE A 168 2.08 -5.09 -2.70
C ILE A 168 0.93 -5.83 -2.03
N ARG A 169 -0.30 -5.51 -2.44
CA ARG A 169 -1.47 -6.30 -2.06
C ARG A 169 -1.62 -7.46 -3.02
N ILE A 170 -1.28 -8.67 -2.57
CA ILE A 170 -1.27 -9.83 -3.46
C ILE A 170 -2.63 -10.13 -4.11
N GLY A 171 -3.72 -9.75 -3.44
CA GLY A 171 -5.07 -9.86 -4.01
C GLY A 171 -5.29 -9.04 -5.28
N ASP A 172 -4.61 -7.90 -5.45
CA ASP A 172 -4.68 -7.12 -6.68
C ASP A 172 -3.99 -7.85 -7.86
N VAL A 173 -2.92 -8.60 -7.58
CA VAL A 173 -2.24 -9.45 -8.59
C VAL A 173 -3.15 -10.58 -9.05
N PHE A 174 -3.87 -11.20 -8.11
CA PHE A 174 -4.89 -12.18 -8.45
C PHE A 174 -6.04 -11.57 -9.24
N ALA A 175 -6.56 -10.41 -8.83
CA ALA A 175 -7.64 -9.72 -9.54
C ALA A 175 -7.24 -9.37 -10.98
N LEU A 176 -5.98 -8.98 -11.19
CA LEU A 176 -5.42 -8.76 -12.52
C LEU A 176 -5.46 -10.02 -13.40
N LEU A 177 -5.12 -11.19 -12.84
CA LEU A 177 -5.22 -12.47 -13.56
C LEU A 177 -6.68 -12.85 -13.85
N VAL A 178 -7.61 -12.64 -12.89
CA VAL A 178 -9.05 -12.88 -13.12
C VAL A 178 -9.53 -12.03 -14.30
N ARG A 179 -9.20 -10.74 -14.30
CA ARG A 179 -9.52 -9.81 -15.39
C ARG A 179 -8.95 -10.30 -16.72
N TYR A 180 -7.66 -10.63 -16.76
CA TYR A 180 -7.02 -11.16 -17.97
C TYR A 180 -7.74 -12.39 -18.51
N TYR A 181 -7.99 -13.40 -17.69
CA TYR A 181 -8.59 -14.65 -18.16
C TYR A 181 -10.02 -14.46 -18.66
N TYR A 182 -10.79 -13.59 -18.00
CA TYR A 182 -12.17 -13.33 -18.38
C TYR A 182 -12.28 -12.43 -19.62
N GLU A 183 -11.58 -11.29 -19.62
CA GLU A 183 -11.72 -10.25 -20.64
C GLU A 183 -10.88 -10.51 -21.88
N ASN A 184 -9.60 -10.89 -21.72
CA ASN A 184 -8.66 -11.00 -22.83
C ASN A 184 -8.61 -12.43 -23.36
N ALA A 185 -8.42 -13.42 -22.49
CA ALA A 185 -8.36 -14.83 -22.89
C ALA A 185 -9.75 -15.45 -23.15
N ARG A 186 -10.84 -14.74 -22.82
CA ARG A 186 -12.24 -15.20 -22.97
C ARG A 186 -12.50 -16.57 -22.34
N SER A 187 -11.79 -16.91 -21.26
CA SER A 187 -11.89 -18.18 -20.55
C SER A 187 -12.46 -17.96 -19.16
N ALA A 188 -13.79 -18.04 -19.06
CA ALA A 188 -14.49 -17.94 -17.77
C ALA A 188 -14.08 -19.07 -16.80
N LYS A 189 -13.73 -20.26 -17.32
CA LYS A 189 -13.27 -21.39 -16.51
C LYS A 189 -11.93 -21.09 -15.84
N ASP A 190 -10.98 -20.48 -16.56
CA ASP A 190 -9.69 -20.13 -15.98
C ASP A 190 -9.80 -18.96 -15.00
N ALA A 191 -10.64 -17.97 -15.30
CA ALA A 191 -10.95 -16.89 -14.36
C ALA A 191 -11.50 -17.44 -13.03
N MET A 192 -12.41 -18.42 -13.09
CA MET A 192 -12.94 -19.08 -11.89
C MET A 192 -11.86 -19.87 -11.13
N ARG A 193 -10.97 -20.58 -11.82
CA ARG A 193 -9.83 -21.28 -11.18
C ARG A 193 -8.93 -20.30 -10.44
N VAL A 194 -8.70 -19.11 -10.98
CA VAL A 194 -7.93 -18.06 -10.29
C VAL A 194 -8.67 -17.59 -9.05
N MET A 195 -9.99 -17.35 -9.11
CA MET A 195 -10.79 -16.99 -7.94
C MET A 195 -10.76 -18.07 -6.83
N GLU A 196 -10.83 -19.34 -7.18
CA GLU A 196 -10.66 -20.43 -6.22
C GLU A 196 -9.24 -20.48 -5.63
N SER A 197 -8.24 -20.15 -6.44
CA SER A 197 -6.86 -20.03 -5.97
C SER A 197 -6.68 -18.89 -4.98
N MET A 198 -7.40 -17.77 -5.15
CA MET A 198 -7.39 -16.66 -4.18
C MET A 198 -7.78 -17.16 -2.78
N LEU A 199 -8.88 -17.92 -2.68
CA LEU A 199 -9.35 -18.47 -1.40
C LEU A 199 -8.30 -19.40 -0.76
N LYS A 200 -7.61 -20.22 -1.57
CA LYS A 200 -6.52 -21.09 -1.08
C LYS A 200 -5.31 -20.30 -0.55
N HIS A 201 -5.13 -19.06 -0.99
CA HIS A 201 -4.10 -18.14 -0.49
C HIS A 201 -4.63 -17.20 0.61
N ALA A 202 -5.79 -17.51 1.20
CA ALA A 202 -6.47 -16.68 2.20
C ALA A 202 -6.79 -15.25 1.69
N VAL A 203 -6.97 -15.09 0.38
CA VAL A 203 -7.38 -13.84 -0.26
C VAL A 203 -8.86 -13.94 -0.60
N GLN A 204 -9.69 -13.09 0.00
CA GLN A 204 -11.13 -13.07 -0.30
C GLN A 204 -11.39 -12.26 -1.58
N PRO A 205 -11.94 -12.86 -2.66
CA PRO A 205 -12.14 -12.18 -3.94
C PRO A 205 -12.92 -10.87 -3.84
N ARG A 206 -13.93 -10.79 -2.97
CA ARG A 206 -14.78 -9.60 -2.76
C ARG A 206 -14.03 -8.30 -2.45
N PHE A 207 -12.83 -8.38 -1.88
CA PHE A 207 -12.05 -7.19 -1.54
C PHE A 207 -11.17 -6.68 -2.68
N PHE A 208 -10.95 -7.49 -3.71
CA PHE A 208 -9.95 -7.20 -4.75
C PHE A 208 -10.55 -7.19 -6.14
N VAL A 209 -11.47 -8.10 -6.44
CA VAL A 209 -12.15 -8.20 -7.74
C VAL A 209 -13.35 -7.26 -7.74
N GLU A 210 -13.49 -6.47 -8.80
CA GLU A 210 -14.67 -5.60 -9.01
C GLU A 210 -15.95 -6.44 -9.01
N ARG A 211 -17.01 -5.92 -8.38
CA ARG A 211 -18.27 -6.66 -8.19
C ARG A 211 -18.83 -7.17 -9.52
N ASP A 212 -18.86 -6.32 -10.54
CA ASP A 212 -19.45 -6.67 -11.83
C ASP A 212 -18.64 -7.80 -12.52
N LEU A 213 -17.31 -7.79 -12.38
CA LEU A 213 -16.44 -8.86 -12.88
C LEU A 213 -16.64 -10.16 -12.10
N LEU A 214 -16.76 -10.07 -10.77
CA LEU A 214 -17.04 -11.20 -9.90
C LEU A 214 -18.38 -11.88 -10.28
N GLU A 215 -19.42 -11.07 -10.48
CA GLU A 215 -20.75 -11.52 -10.90
C GLU A 215 -20.72 -12.19 -12.27
N ALA A 216 -20.04 -11.57 -13.23
CA ALA A 216 -19.91 -12.09 -14.59
C ALA A 216 -19.18 -13.43 -14.65
N VAL A 217 -18.07 -13.56 -13.91
CA VAL A 217 -17.30 -14.82 -13.82
C VAL A 217 -18.12 -15.92 -13.14
N CYS A 218 -18.88 -15.62 -12.08
CA CYS A 218 -19.75 -16.60 -11.42
C CYS A 218 -20.89 -17.08 -12.32
N ALA A 219 -21.61 -16.14 -12.95
CA ALA A 219 -22.72 -16.43 -13.85
C ALA A 219 -22.27 -17.32 -15.02
N ALA A 220 -21.13 -17.00 -15.64
CA ALA A 220 -20.57 -17.77 -16.76
C ALA A 220 -20.15 -19.21 -16.37
N ASN A 221 -20.00 -19.50 -15.08
CA ASN A 221 -19.65 -20.83 -14.56
C ASN A 221 -20.82 -21.50 -13.81
N GLY A 222 -22.02 -20.93 -13.82
CA GLY A 222 -23.19 -21.47 -13.10
C GLY A 222 -23.05 -21.46 -11.58
N ARG A 223 -22.22 -20.56 -11.03
CA ARG A 223 -21.93 -20.42 -9.59
C ARG A 223 -22.73 -19.26 -9.00
N ASN A 224 -23.04 -19.33 -7.71
CA ASN A 224 -23.69 -18.22 -7.01
C ASN A 224 -22.64 -17.27 -6.43
N VAL A 225 -22.74 -15.98 -6.74
CA VAL A 225 -21.84 -14.93 -6.27
C VAL A 225 -21.86 -14.81 -4.74
N ALA A 226 -22.99 -15.16 -4.11
CA ALA A 226 -23.14 -15.17 -2.66
C ALA A 226 -22.05 -15.99 -1.97
N GLU A 227 -21.55 -17.07 -2.58
CA GLU A 227 -20.44 -17.90 -2.07
C GLU A 227 -19.17 -17.07 -1.76
N PHE A 228 -18.97 -15.96 -2.48
CA PHE A 228 -17.81 -15.08 -2.32
C PHE A 228 -18.12 -13.81 -1.52
N LEU A 229 -19.40 -13.58 -1.21
CA LEU A 229 -19.87 -12.40 -0.47
C LEU A 229 -20.18 -12.72 1.00
N VAL A 230 -20.32 -14.00 1.38
CA VAL A 230 -20.61 -14.40 2.77
C VAL A 230 -19.51 -13.84 3.69
N GLU A 231 -19.93 -13.10 4.72
CA GLU A 231 -19.04 -12.71 5.80
C GLU A 231 -18.62 -13.96 6.57
N ASP A 232 -17.32 -14.17 6.75
CA ASP A 232 -16.81 -15.13 7.72
C ASP A 232 -17.31 -14.75 9.12
N ALA A 233 -18.47 -15.29 9.52
CA ALA A 233 -19.01 -15.18 10.87
C ALA A 233 -18.03 -15.75 11.93
N ALA A 234 -17.00 -16.48 11.50
CA ALA A 234 -15.90 -16.94 12.32
C ALA A 234 -15.05 -15.78 12.91
N ALA A 235 -14.96 -14.63 12.24
CA ALA A 235 -14.21 -13.48 12.77
C ALA A 235 -14.99 -12.68 13.82
N ALA A 236 -16.32 -12.73 13.80
CA ALA A 236 -17.18 -12.06 14.78
C ALA A 236 -17.26 -12.84 16.11
N SER A 237 -17.20 -14.17 16.06
CA SER A 237 -17.30 -15.01 17.27
C SER A 237 -16.05 -14.98 18.16
N ALA A 238 -14.90 -14.52 17.65
CA ALA A 238 -13.66 -14.40 18.44
C ALA A 238 -13.63 -13.15 19.34
N LYS A 239 -14.50 -12.16 19.10
CA LYS A 239 -14.64 -10.95 19.95
C LYS A 239 -15.79 -11.02 20.97
N GLY A 240 -16.57 -12.11 20.99
CA GLY A 240 -17.77 -12.25 21.83
C GLY A 240 -17.67 -13.24 22.99
N LYS A 241 -16.54 -13.96 23.15
CA LYS A 241 -16.33 -14.91 24.27
C LYS A 241 -15.19 -14.43 25.18
N GLY A 242 -15.52 -13.42 25.98
CA GLY A 242 -14.76 -12.99 27.16
C GLY A 242 -15.75 -12.44 28.17
N GLY A 243 -16.69 -13.29 28.59
CA GLY A 243 -17.75 -12.94 29.53
C GLY A 243 -17.30 -13.07 30.98
N ASN A 244 -17.83 -12.15 31.78
CA ASN A 244 -18.18 -12.21 33.20
C ASN A 244 -17.04 -12.16 34.23
N HIS A 245 -16.96 -11.10 35.04
CA HIS A 245 -17.81 -10.75 36.21
C HIS A 245 -17.30 -11.45 37.47
N GLU A 246 -16.40 -10.78 38.19
CA GLU A 246 -16.18 -10.99 39.61
C GLU A 246 -16.45 -9.67 40.32
N SER A 247 -17.64 -9.60 40.92
CA SER A 247 -18.03 -8.68 41.97
C SER A 247 -17.26 -9.04 43.25
N ILE A 248 -16.54 -8.07 43.83
CA ILE A 248 -16.00 -8.16 45.19
C ILE A 248 -16.63 -7.02 46.01
N GLU A 249 -17.60 -7.37 46.83
CA GLU A 249 -17.99 -6.65 48.04
C GLU A 249 -17.73 -7.58 49.22
N GLU A 250 -16.87 -7.16 50.17
CA GLU A 250 -17.02 -7.32 51.63
C GLU A 250 -15.75 -6.72 52.31
N GLU A 251 -15.93 -5.62 53.03
CA GLU A 251 -15.90 -5.53 54.51
C GLU A 251 -14.49 -5.60 55.13
N VAL A 252 -14.01 -4.46 55.64
CA VAL A 252 -13.30 -4.42 56.93
C VAL A 252 -13.67 -3.14 57.68
N ALA A 253 -14.38 -3.33 58.79
CA ALA A 253 -14.61 -2.34 59.83
C ALA A 253 -13.41 -2.26 60.80
N GLY A 254 -13.16 -1.04 61.28
CA GLY A 254 -12.66 -0.67 62.62
C GLY A 254 -11.52 -1.45 63.28
N LEU A 255 -10.36 -0.81 63.41
CA LEU A 255 -9.78 -0.29 64.66
C LEU A 255 -8.54 0.56 64.36
#